data_AF-A0A1G9S3S1-F1
#
_entry.id   AF-A0A1G9S3S1-F1
#
_cell.length_a   1.000
_cell.length_b   1.000
_cell.length_c   1.000
_cell.angle_alpha   90.00
_cell.angle_beta   90.00
_cell.angle_gamma   90.00
#
_symmetry.space_group_name_H-M   'P 1'
#
loop_
_entity.id
_entity.type
_entity.pdbx_description
1 polymer ?
#
loop_
_entity_poly.entity_id
_entity_poly.type
_entity_poly.pdbx_seq_one_letter_code
_entity_poly.pdbx_strand_id
1 'polypeptide(L)'
;MLCFGLGLLAFGIVGYLVGTHLNVARPTQEIDRHVAAFRQELFNRVQAGAFQVAPGAPAPRSSGEAQQQVGYLVAQERVRAERALRGVHTLFWIPIQYWGIVEVITGAVLLVVALVFVVVG
;
A
#
# COMPACT_ATOMS: atom_id res chain seq x y z
N MET A 1 26.15 -3.92 -25.44
CA MET A 1 25.73 -4.61 -24.19
C MET A 1 25.83 -3.71 -22.96
N LEU A 2 26.93 -2.98 -22.75
CA LEU A 2 27.08 -2.07 -21.59
C LEU A 2 25.96 -1.03 -21.43
N CYS A 3 25.63 -0.29 -22.50
CA CYS A 3 24.57 0.73 -22.43
C CYS A 3 23.18 0.13 -22.11
N PHE A 4 22.88 -1.06 -22.64
CA PHE A 4 21.64 -1.78 -22.34
C PHE A 4 21.60 -2.26 -20.89
N GLY A 5 22.71 -2.81 -20.37
CA GLY A 5 22.81 -3.24 -18.97
C GLY A 5 22.64 -2.08 -17.99
N LEU A 6 23.28 -0.93 -18.26
CA LEU A 6 23.12 0.28 -17.46
C LEU A 6 21.69 0.83 -17.53
N GLY A 7 21.07 0.83 -18.72
CA GLY A 7 19.69 1.24 -18.90
C GLY A 7 18.73 0.40 -18.06
N LEU A 8 18.87 -0.93 -18.09
CA LEU A 8 18.05 -1.84 -17.30
C LEU A 8 18.25 -1.70 -15.78
N LEU A 9 19.48 -1.44 -15.32
CA LEU A 9 19.73 -1.13 -13.91
C LEU A 9 19.00 0.14 -13.49
N ALA A 10 19.13 1.21 -14.27
CA ALA A 10 18.50 2.50 -13.95
C ALA A 10 16.96 2.38 -13.96
N PHE A 11 16.39 1.81 -15.01
CA PHE A 11 14.94 1.60 -15.11
C PHE A 11 14.42 0.67 -14.02
N GLY A 12 15.13 -0.43 -13.73
CA GLY A 12 14.71 -1.37 -12.71
C GLY A 12 14.70 -0.76 -11.30
N ILE A 13 15.70 0.07 -10.97
CA ILE A 13 15.74 0.81 -9.69
C ILE A 13 14.57 1.79 -9.60
N VAL A 14 14.34 2.59 -10.65
CA VAL A 14 13.22 3.54 -10.69
C VAL A 14 11.88 2.80 -10.59
N GLY A 15 11.71 1.70 -11.32
CA GLY A 15 10.51 0.87 -11.29
C GLY A 15 10.26 0.26 -9.91
N TYR A 16 11.30 -0.18 -9.21
CA TYR A 16 11.19 -0.65 -7.83
C TYR A 16 10.73 0.45 -6.87
N LEU A 17 11.35 1.63 -6.93
CA LEU A 17 10.99 2.76 -6.07
C LEU A 17 9.58 3.29 -6.33
N VAL A 18 9.20 3.42 -7.60
CA VAL A 18 7.85 3.83 -7.99
C VAL A 18 6.82 2.77 -7.59
N GLY A 19 7.12 1.49 -7.83
CA GLY A 19 6.23 0.39 -7.45
C GLY A 19 6.01 0.29 -5.95
N THR A 20 7.07 0.43 -5.15
CA THR A 20 6.96 0.45 -3.68
C THR A 20 6.19 1.68 -3.19
N HIS A 21 6.39 2.85 -3.79
CA HIS A 21 5.61 4.03 -3.44
C HIS A 21 4.11 3.83 -3.71
N LEU A 22 3.77 3.27 -4.88
CA LEU A 22 2.38 3.07 -5.29
C LEU A 22 1.66 1.93 -4.56
N ASN A 23 2.35 0.81 -4.28
CA ASN A 23 1.74 -0.37 -3.69
C ASN A 23 1.88 -0.45 -2.16
N VAL A 24 2.76 0.34 -1.55
CA VAL A 24 3.03 0.27 -0.11
C VAL A 24 2.78 1.62 0.55
N ALA A 25 3.54 2.66 0.18
CA ALA A 25 3.53 3.92 0.93
C ALA A 25 2.23 4.70 0.76
N ARG A 26 1.78 4.92 -0.48
CA ARG A 26 0.57 5.71 -0.76
C ARG A 26 -0.70 5.05 -0.20
N PRO A 27 -0.94 3.74 -0.37
CA PRO A 27 -2.10 3.07 0.21
C PRO A 27 -2.15 3.18 1.73
N THR A 28 -1.03 2.99 2.43
CA THR A 28 -0.98 3.10 3.89
C THR A 28 -1.37 4.50 4.35
N GLN A 29 -0.82 5.54 3.71
CA GLN A 29 -1.16 6.93 4.06
C GLN A 29 -2.65 7.25 3.81
N GLU A 30 -3.22 6.72 2.74
CA GLU A 30 -4.62 6.94 2.38
C GLU A 30 -5.57 6.21 3.35
N ILE A 31 -5.23 4.98 3.75
CA ILE A 31 -5.94 4.23 4.80
C ILE A 31 -5.90 4.98 6.12
N ASP A 32 -4.72 5.42 6.56
CA ASP A 32 -4.58 6.09 7.85
C ASP A 32 -5.39 7.40 7.89
N ARG A 33 -5.39 8.17 6.80
CA ARG A 33 -6.23 9.37 6.66
C ARG A 33 -7.71 9.04 6.71
N HIS A 34 -8.15 8.02 5.95
CA HIS A 34 -9.55 7.63 5.90
C HIS A 34 -10.05 7.12 7.25
N VAL A 35 -9.28 6.25 7.90
CA VAL A 35 -9.58 5.67 9.21
C VAL A 35 -9.58 6.75 10.30
N ALA A 36 -8.66 7.73 10.23
CA ALA A 36 -8.65 8.86 11.16
C ALA A 36 -9.90 9.75 11.01
N ALA A 37 -10.27 10.08 9.77
CA ALA A 37 -11.48 10.86 9.48
C ALA A 37 -12.74 10.11 9.96
N PHE A 38 -12.84 8.81 9.67
CA PHE A 38 -13.95 7.96 10.10
C PHE A 38 -14.06 7.90 11.63
N ARG A 39 -12.92 7.71 12.33
CA ARG A 39 -12.88 7.73 13.79
C ARG A 39 -13.37 9.06 14.36
N GLN A 40 -12.95 10.18 13.77
CA GLN A 40 -13.36 11.50 14.21
C GLN A 40 -14.86 11.74 13.99
N GLU A 41 -15.41 11.28 12.86
CA GLU A 41 -16.83 11.35 12.59
C GLU A 41 -17.65 10.53 13.60
N LEU A 42 -17.25 9.30 13.90
CA LEU A 42 -17.91 8.48 14.92
C LEU A 42 -17.84 9.13 16.31
N PHE A 43 -16.69 9.71 16.67
CA PHE A 43 -16.54 10.43 17.93
C PHE A 43 -17.51 11.62 18.03
N ASN A 44 -17.63 12.41 16.96
CA ASN A 44 -18.57 13.53 16.91
C ASN A 44 -20.02 13.06 17.05
N ARG A 45 -20.39 11.93 16.42
CA ARG A 45 -21.72 11.33 16.58
C ARG A 45 -21.98 10.86 18.01
N VAL A 46 -20.97 10.32 18.70
CA VAL A 46 -21.09 9.93 20.12
C VAL A 46 -21.33 11.16 20.99
N GLN A 47 -20.56 12.24 20.80
CA GLN A 47 -20.70 13.48 21.56
C GLN A 47 -22.04 14.17 21.32
N ALA A 48 -22.57 14.10 20.09
CA ALA A 48 -23.88 14.63 19.74
C ALA A 48 -25.06 13.77 20.22
N GLY A 49 -24.81 12.61 20.85
CA GLY A 49 -25.85 11.66 21.25
C GLY A 49 -26.58 10.98 20.08
N ALA A 50 -26.07 11.13 18.85
CA ALA A 50 -26.66 10.61 17.62
C ALA A 50 -25.96 9.33 17.12
N PHE A 51 -25.07 8.75 17.93
CA PHE A 51 -24.34 7.55 17.55
C PHE A 51 -25.24 6.32 17.49
N GLN A 52 -25.20 5.65 16.35
CA GLN A 52 -25.81 4.35 16.13
C GLN A 52 -24.81 3.47 15.38
N VAL A 53 -24.65 2.23 15.82
CA VAL A 53 -23.72 1.25 15.21
C VAL A 53 -24.16 0.87 13.80
N ALA A 54 -25.48 0.79 13.59
CA ALA A 54 -26.11 0.57 12.31
C ALA A 54 -27.44 1.35 12.29
N PRO A 55 -27.97 1.71 11.11
CA PRO A 55 -29.27 2.37 11.02
C PRO A 55 -30.35 1.57 11.74
N GLY A 56 -31.03 2.17 12.72
CA GLY A 56 -32.08 1.52 13.50
C GLY A 56 -31.58 0.63 14.65
N ALA A 57 -30.27 0.55 14.87
CA ALA A 57 -29.73 -0.11 16.06
C ALA A 57 -30.05 0.73 17.32
N PRO A 58 -30.31 0.07 18.47
CA PRO A 58 -30.50 0.79 19.73
C PRO A 58 -29.26 1.62 20.07
N ALA A 59 -29.49 2.81 20.64
CA ALA A 59 -28.41 3.66 21.12
C ALA A 59 -27.58 2.91 22.18
N PRO A 60 -26.25 3.17 22.26
CA PRO A 60 -25.41 2.56 23.28
C PRO A 60 -25.94 2.83 24.69
N ARG A 61 -25.88 1.84 25.56
CA ARG A 61 -26.41 1.96 26.94
C ARG A 61 -25.46 2.73 27.85
N SER A 62 -24.20 2.91 27.43
CA SER A 62 -23.18 3.66 28.16
C SER A 62 -22.13 4.27 27.24
N SER A 63 -21.41 5.27 27.73
CA SER A 63 -20.25 5.86 27.04
C SER A 63 -19.13 4.84 26.81
N GLY A 64 -18.92 3.90 27.74
CA GLY A 64 -17.95 2.82 27.59
C GLY A 64 -18.33 1.84 26.48
N GLU A 65 -19.60 1.47 26.37
CA GLU A 65 -20.12 0.64 25.29
C GLU A 65 -19.98 1.35 23.93
N ALA A 66 -20.29 2.66 23.87
CA ALA A 66 -20.11 3.45 22.66
C ALA A 66 -18.63 3.48 22.21
N GLN A 67 -17.69 3.66 23.13
CA GLN A 67 -16.25 3.65 22.80
C GLN A 67 -15.78 2.28 22.27
N GLN A 68 -16.25 1.19 22.86
CA GLN A 68 -15.94 -0.17 22.38
C GLN A 68 -16.49 -0.41 20.97
N GLN A 69 -17.73 0.01 20.71
CA GLN A 69 -18.37 -0.12 19.40
C GLN A 69 -17.65 0.73 18.34
N VAL A 70 -17.27 1.97 18.66
CA VAL A 70 -16.44 2.81 17.77
C VAL A 70 -15.12 2.14 17.45
N GLY A 71 -14.42 1.61 18.46
CA GLY A 71 -13.15 0.90 18.26
C GLY A 71 -13.29 -0.30 17.32
N TYR A 72 -14.36 -1.08 17.47
CA TYR A 72 -14.66 -2.20 16.59
C TYR A 72 -14.92 -1.76 15.14
N LEU A 73 -15.75 -0.74 14.93
CA LEU A 73 -16.06 -0.22 13.60
C LEU A 73 -14.82 0.35 12.90
N VAL A 74 -13.99 1.11 13.63
CA VAL A 74 -12.72 1.65 13.11
C VAL A 74 -11.76 0.53 12.71
N ALA A 75 -11.65 -0.52 13.52
CA ALA A 75 -10.81 -1.68 13.20
C ALA A 75 -11.33 -2.44 11.96
N GLN A 76 -12.64 -2.62 11.86
CA GLN A 76 -13.26 -3.27 10.70
C GLN A 76 -13.05 -2.47 9.41
N GLU A 77 -13.23 -1.15 9.47
CA GLU A 77 -13.04 -0.27 8.31
C GLU A 77 -11.58 -0.26 7.85
N ARG A 78 -10.63 -0.25 8.79
CA ARG A 78 -9.20 -0.38 8.46
C ARG A 78 -8.92 -1.67 7.70
N VAL A 79 -9.42 -2.81 8.17
CA VAL A 79 -9.21 -4.11 7.49
C VAL A 79 -9.85 -4.12 6.10
N ARG A 80 -11.02 -3.49 5.95
CA ARG A 80 -11.71 -3.37 4.65
C ARG A 80 -10.91 -2.50 3.68
N ALA A 81 -10.44 -1.34 4.12
CA ALA A 81 -9.63 -0.43 3.33
C ALA A 81 -8.28 -1.06 2.93
N GLU A 82 -7.63 -1.77 3.87
CA GLU A 82 -6.41 -2.54 3.60
C GLU A 82 -6.62 -3.61 2.53
N ARG A 83 -7.75 -4.32 2.52
CA ARG A 83 -8.05 -5.31 1.48
C ARG A 83 -8.33 -4.66 0.13
N ALA A 84 -9.07 -3.54 0.10
CA ALA A 84 -9.43 -2.86 -1.14
C ALA A 84 -8.20 -2.27 -1.85
N LEU A 85 -7.18 -1.89 -1.10
CA LEU A 85 -5.97 -1.25 -1.62
C LEU A 85 -4.80 -2.21 -1.87
N ARG A 86 -4.91 -3.47 -1.43
CA ARG A 86 -3.91 -4.49 -1.77
C ARG A 86 -4.07 -4.90 -3.23
N GLY A 87 -2.94 -4.92 -3.95
CA GLY A 87 -2.87 -5.49 -5.30
C GLY A 87 -3.37 -4.59 -6.43
N VAL A 88 -3.55 -3.28 -6.18
CA VAL A 88 -4.06 -2.32 -7.18
C VAL A 88 -3.08 -2.10 -8.33
N HIS A 89 -1.77 -1.98 -8.07
CA HIS A 89 -0.76 -1.78 -9.12
C HIS A 89 0.05 -3.05 -9.37
N THR A 90 -0.59 -4.04 -9.97
CA THR A 90 0.01 -5.32 -10.37
C THR A 90 0.02 -5.48 -11.89
N LEU A 91 1.07 -6.13 -12.41
CA LEU A 91 1.16 -6.60 -13.80
C LEU A 91 1.24 -8.13 -13.75
N PHE A 92 0.29 -8.82 -14.38
CA PHE A 92 0.09 -10.27 -14.25
C PHE A 92 0.01 -10.73 -12.78
N TRP A 93 -0.75 -10.01 -11.93
CA TRP A 93 -0.87 -10.26 -10.48
C TRP A 93 0.44 -10.11 -9.68
N ILE A 94 1.52 -9.68 -10.31
CA ILE A 94 2.80 -9.40 -9.66
C ILE A 94 2.92 -7.89 -9.45
N PRO A 95 3.12 -7.42 -8.20
CA PRO A 95 3.37 -6.00 -7.94
C PRO A 95 4.53 -5.45 -8.77
N ILE A 96 4.36 -4.28 -9.36
CA ILE A 96 5.31 -3.72 -10.34
C ILE A 96 6.74 -3.55 -9.79
N GLN A 97 6.91 -3.40 -8.47
CA GLN A 97 8.24 -3.35 -7.87
C GLN A 97 9.08 -4.63 -8.10
N TYR A 98 8.45 -5.80 -8.24
CA TYR A 98 9.18 -7.04 -8.55
C TYR A 98 9.67 -7.10 -9.99
N TRP A 99 8.97 -6.46 -10.93
CA TRP A 99 9.47 -6.28 -12.30
C TRP A 99 10.73 -5.42 -12.32
N GLY A 100 10.79 -4.38 -11.48
CA GLY A 100 12.03 -3.61 -11.29
C GLY A 100 13.21 -4.46 -10.81
N ILE A 101 12.97 -5.44 -9.93
CA ILE A 101 14.02 -6.39 -9.49
C ILE A 101 14.50 -7.26 -10.65
N VAL A 102 13.58 -7.78 -11.47
CA VAL A 102 13.93 -8.58 -12.65
C VAL A 102 14.81 -7.76 -13.60
N GLU A 103 14.44 -6.52 -13.89
CA GLU A 103 15.23 -5.62 -14.74
C GLU A 103 16.63 -5.35 -14.16
N VAL A 104 16.75 -5.12 -12.85
CA VAL A 104 18.05 -4.94 -12.18
C VAL A 104 18.92 -6.18 -12.35
N ILE A 105 18.38 -7.37 -12.11
CA ILE A 105 19.12 -8.63 -12.25
C ILE A 105 19.57 -8.83 -13.69
N THR A 106 18.66 -8.64 -14.67
CA THR A 106 18.99 -8.75 -16.09
C THR A 106 20.07 -7.75 -16.50
N GLY A 107 19.96 -6.49 -16.05
CA GLY A 107 20.96 -5.46 -16.30
C GLY A 107 22.34 -5.83 -15.76
N ALA A 108 22.41 -6.31 -14.51
CA ALA A 108 23.65 -6.76 -13.89
C ALA A 108 24.31 -7.92 -14.65
N VAL A 109 23.54 -8.92 -15.07
CA VAL A 109 24.03 -10.05 -15.88
C VAL A 109 24.62 -9.55 -17.20
N LEU A 110 23.92 -8.65 -17.90
CA LEU A 110 24.41 -8.09 -19.16
C LEU A 110 25.71 -7.30 -19.00
N LEU A 111 25.88 -6.60 -17.87
CA LEU A 111 27.14 -5.90 -17.58
C LEU A 111 28.29 -6.87 -17.33
N VAL A 112 28.06 -7.93 -16.55
CA VAL A 112 29.08 -8.97 -16.30
C VAL A 112 29.50 -9.63 -17.61
N VAL A 113 28.53 -10.04 -18.44
CA VAL A 113 28.81 -10.62 -19.75
C VAL A 113 29.60 -9.66 -20.63
N ALA A 114 29.17 -8.39 -20.71
CA ALA A 114 29.89 -7.39 -21.50
C ALA A 114 31.33 -7.18 -20.99
N LEU A 115 31.54 -7.17 -19.68
CA LEU A 115 32.87 -7.02 -19.08
C LEU A 115 33.76 -8.22 -19.41
N VAL A 116 33.25 -9.45 -19.30
CA VAL A 116 33.98 -10.66 -19.67
C VAL A 116 34.40 -10.61 -21.14
N PHE A 117 33.50 -10.23 -22.04
CA PHE A 117 33.83 -10.06 -23.46
C PHE A 117 34.90 -9.00 -23.71
N VAL A 118 34.90 -7.90 -22.95
CA VAL A 118 35.92 -6.84 -23.09
C VAL A 118 37.28 -7.28 -22.56
N VAL A 119 37.31 -8.11 -21.51
CA VAL A 119 38.56 -8.54 -20.85
C VAL A 119 39.19 -9.76 -21.54
N VAL A 120 38.37 -10.67 -22.05
CA VAL A 120 38.83 -11.95 -22.63
C VAL A 120 38.83 -11.95 -24.15
N GLY A 121 38.07 -11.04 -24.79
CA GLY A 121 37.95 -10.91 -26.23
C GLY A 121 39.02 -10.04 -26.88
#